data_AF-A0A7K6SQB9-F1
#
_entry.id   AF-A0A7K6SQB9-F1
#
_cell.length_a   1.000
_cell.length_b   1.000
_cell.length_c   1.000
_cell.angle_alpha   90.00
_cell.angle_beta   90.00
_cell.angle_gamma   90.00
#
_symmetry.space_group_name_H-M   'P 1'
#
loop_
_entity.id
_entity.type
_entity.pdbx_description
1 polymer ?
#
loop_
_entity_poly.entity_id
_entity_poly.type
_entity_poly.pdbx_seq_one_letter_code
_entity_poly.pdbx_strand_id
1 'polypeptide(L)'
;ELITLMWSFIVSIYSIGGLLGSLSAGYLSVRFGRKKTMLLANIPTVLSAALMGLSRLCGSFEMIIAGRLFSGVGGGLCVPLHHQYVGEISPRKMRGFANSTSSFFWSLGKAIGQISGQRELLGSQALWPMLMASCGLPALVQLVTLPFFPESPPYLLMHKEDQEGCKKAIRQLWGEGHHQAEIDDIMREKATMKNTKILSVLEIMKEPAFRWQLYMIVTLTATVQLCGINAV
;
A
#
# COMPACT_ATOMS: atom_id res chain seq x y z
N GLU A 1 -17.39 12.98 27.65
CA GLU A 1 -18.00 12.02 26.69
C GLU A 1 -17.93 12.50 25.25
N LEU A 2 -18.39 13.71 24.91
CA LEU A 2 -18.33 14.22 23.52
C LEU A 2 -16.92 14.25 22.93
N ILE A 3 -15.91 14.70 23.70
CA ILE A 3 -14.50 14.72 23.26
C ILE A 3 -13.99 13.30 22.95
N THR A 4 -14.34 12.34 23.79
CA THR A 4 -13.96 10.93 23.61
C THR A 4 -14.65 10.33 22.38
N LEU A 5 -15.93 10.64 22.16
CA LEU A 5 -16.66 10.21 20.96
C LEU A 5 -16.07 10.80 19.69
N MET A 6 -15.74 12.10 19.68
CA MET A 6 -15.08 12.76 18.55
C MET A 6 -13.71 12.15 18.27
N TRP A 7 -12.94 11.87 19.32
CA TRP A 7 -11.63 11.22 19.19
C TRP A 7 -11.76 9.81 18.59
N SER A 8 -12.66 8.99 19.12
CA SER A 8 -12.93 7.65 18.58
C SER A 8 -13.39 7.70 17.13
N PHE A 9 -14.18 8.69 16.76
CA PHE A 9 -14.62 8.90 15.38
C PHE A 9 -13.43 9.26 14.45
N ILE A 10 -12.56 10.19 14.88
CA ILE A 10 -11.34 10.57 14.14
C ILE A 10 -10.39 9.38 13.94
N VAL A 11 -10.28 8.49 14.92
CA VAL A 11 -9.47 7.27 14.79
C VAL A 11 -10.13 6.26 13.85
N SER A 12 -11.45 6.08 13.96
CA SER A 12 -12.20 5.10 13.17
C SER A 12 -12.31 5.47 11.69
N ILE A 13 -12.37 6.76 11.37
CA ILE A 13 -12.49 7.22 9.96
C ILE A 13 -11.26 6.86 9.11
N TYR A 14 -10.09 6.70 9.74
CA TYR A 14 -8.90 6.18 9.07
C TYR A 14 -9.13 4.76 8.53
N SER A 15 -9.75 3.88 9.32
CA SER A 15 -10.08 2.51 8.91
C SER A 15 -11.09 2.49 7.75
N ILE A 16 -12.06 3.40 7.77
CA ILE A 16 -13.03 3.58 6.66
C ILE A 16 -12.29 4.00 5.38
N GLY A 17 -11.37 4.97 5.49
CA GLY A 17 -10.50 5.36 4.37
C GLY A 17 -9.68 4.18 3.85
N GLY A 18 -9.11 3.37 4.74
CA GLY A 18 -8.36 2.16 4.38
C GLY A 18 -9.18 1.13 3.63
N LEU A 19 -10.44 0.92 4.03
CA LEU A 19 -11.38 0.06 3.31
C LEU A 19 -11.62 0.56 1.88
N LEU A 20 -11.93 1.85 1.72
CA LEU A 20 -12.13 2.46 0.39
C LEU A 20 -10.87 2.38 -0.49
N GLY A 21 -9.69 2.63 0.10
CA GLY A 21 -8.40 2.52 -0.58
C GLY A 21 -8.09 1.09 -1.04
N SER A 22 -8.30 0.10 -0.18
CA SER A 22 -8.02 -1.31 -0.50
C SER A 22 -8.98 -1.88 -1.56
N LEU A 23 -10.27 -1.52 -1.53
CA LEU A 23 -11.23 -1.93 -2.55
C LEU A 23 -10.88 -1.36 -3.93
N SER A 24 -10.41 -0.11 -3.98
CA SER A 24 -10.00 0.54 -5.22
C SER A 24 -8.61 0.10 -5.71
N ALA A 25 -7.74 -0.39 -4.83
CA ALA A 25 -6.38 -0.84 -5.16
C ALA A 25 -6.37 -1.93 -6.25
N GLY A 26 -7.25 -2.93 -6.14
CA GLY A 26 -7.35 -4.01 -7.12
C GLY A 26 -7.66 -3.49 -8.51
N TYR A 27 -8.71 -2.68 -8.65
CA TYR A 27 -9.13 -2.11 -9.94
C TYR A 27 -8.08 -1.17 -10.53
N LEU A 28 -7.50 -0.26 -9.73
CA LEU A 28 -6.48 0.68 -10.21
C LEU A 28 -5.18 -0.05 -10.62
N SER A 29 -4.76 -1.08 -9.88
CA SER A 29 -3.52 -1.83 -10.17
C SER A 29 -3.52 -2.51 -11.54
N VAL A 30 -4.70 -2.95 -11.98
CA VAL A 30 -4.93 -3.58 -13.28
C VAL A 30 -4.97 -2.51 -14.36
N ARG A 31 -5.73 -1.42 -14.14
CA ARG A 31 -5.95 -0.37 -15.14
C ARG A 31 -4.71 0.50 -15.41
N PHE A 32 -4.06 0.99 -14.35
CA PHE A 32 -2.95 1.94 -14.47
C PHE A 32 -1.57 1.29 -14.30
N GLY A 33 -1.52 0.04 -13.82
CA GLY A 33 -0.28 -0.62 -13.44
C GLY A 33 0.15 -0.29 -12.02
N ARG A 34 1.03 -1.14 -11.47
CA ARG A 34 1.38 -1.12 -10.04
C ARG A 34 2.12 0.17 -9.67
N LYS A 35 3.14 0.54 -10.46
CA LYS A 35 3.95 1.75 -10.25
C LYS A 35 3.12 3.02 -10.32
N LYS A 36 2.33 3.20 -11.37
CA LYS A 36 1.49 4.40 -11.52
C LYS A 36 0.41 4.48 -10.45
N THR A 37 -0.16 3.34 -10.06
CA THR A 37 -1.13 3.33 -8.96
C THR A 37 -0.49 3.73 -7.63
N MET A 38 0.73 3.28 -7.34
CA MET A 38 1.47 3.75 -6.16
C MET A 38 1.78 5.25 -6.20
N LEU A 39 2.09 5.82 -7.39
CA LEU A 39 2.22 7.27 -7.54
C LEU A 39 0.89 8.00 -7.27
N LEU A 40 -0.21 7.49 -7.81
CA LEU A 40 -1.55 8.05 -7.56
C LEU A 40 -1.94 7.95 -6.08
N ALA A 41 -1.52 6.88 -5.39
CA ALA A 41 -1.75 6.70 -3.96
C ALA A 41 -0.98 7.71 -3.08
N ASN A 42 0.10 8.33 -3.59
CA ASN A 42 0.78 9.41 -2.87
C ASN A 42 -0.02 10.72 -2.85
N ILE A 43 -0.91 10.96 -3.83
CA ILE A 43 -1.75 12.16 -3.89
C ILE A 43 -2.62 12.32 -2.63
N PRO A 44 -3.45 11.34 -2.23
CA PRO A 44 -4.24 11.45 -1.00
C PRO A 44 -3.36 11.52 0.26
N THR A 45 -2.17 10.91 0.26
CA THR A 45 -1.22 11.00 1.38
C THR A 45 -0.64 12.40 1.55
N VAL A 46 -0.23 13.05 0.45
CA VAL A 46 0.26 14.44 0.48
C VAL A 46 -0.88 15.40 0.83
N LEU A 47 -2.08 15.18 0.30
CA LEU A 47 -3.26 15.97 0.66
C LEU A 47 -3.58 15.84 2.16
N SER A 48 -3.48 14.62 2.70
CA SER A 48 -3.63 14.35 4.13
C SER A 48 -2.60 15.15 4.96
N ALA A 49 -1.32 15.09 4.59
CA ALA A 49 -0.26 15.82 5.27
C ALA A 49 -0.51 17.34 5.27
N ALA A 50 -0.96 17.90 4.14
CA ALA A 50 -1.30 19.31 4.01
C ALA A 50 -2.50 19.69 4.90
N LEU A 51 -3.60 18.92 4.83
CA LEU A 51 -4.81 19.17 5.63
C LEU A 51 -4.52 19.07 7.13
N MET A 52 -3.76 18.07 7.56
CA MET A 52 -3.44 17.87 8.97
C MET A 52 -2.41 18.90 9.48
N GLY A 53 -1.44 19.29 8.65
CA GLY A 53 -0.45 20.33 8.99
C GLY A 53 -1.06 21.73 9.11
N LEU A 54 -2.01 22.07 8.22
CA LEU A 54 -2.70 23.37 8.21
C LEU A 54 -3.86 23.46 9.21
N SER A 55 -4.31 22.34 9.77
CA SER A 55 -5.45 22.30 10.70
C SER A 55 -5.34 23.28 11.87
N ARG A 56 -4.13 23.47 12.42
CA ARG A 56 -3.88 24.40 13.53
C ARG A 56 -3.95 25.86 13.11
N LEU A 57 -3.53 26.19 11.89
CA LEU A 57 -3.59 27.55 11.35
C LEU A 57 -5.04 27.96 11.06
N CYS A 58 -5.87 27.03 10.59
CA CYS A 58 -7.27 27.28 10.26
C CYS A 58 -8.23 27.09 11.45
N GLY A 59 -7.76 26.52 12.58
CA GLY A 59 -8.59 26.28 13.76
C GLY A 59 -9.76 25.30 13.54
N SER A 60 -9.67 24.44 12.51
CA SER A 60 -10.78 23.56 12.09
C SER A 60 -10.50 22.09 12.40
N PHE A 61 -11.39 21.47 13.18
CA PHE A 61 -11.34 20.04 13.48
C PHE A 61 -11.72 19.18 12.26
N GLU A 62 -12.54 19.72 11.34
CA GLU A 62 -12.99 19.01 10.14
C GLU A 62 -11.82 18.68 9.20
N MET A 63 -10.80 19.54 9.15
CA MET A 63 -9.57 19.28 8.39
C MET A 63 -8.81 18.07 8.91
N ILE A 64 -8.85 17.80 10.22
CA ILE A 64 -8.22 16.61 10.82
C ILE A 64 -8.99 15.35 10.42
N ILE A 65 -10.32 15.40 10.45
CA ILE A 65 -11.20 14.29 10.03
C ILE A 65 -10.97 13.97 8.55
N ALA A 66 -11.01 14.98 7.69
CA ALA A 66 -10.74 14.83 6.25
C ALA A 66 -9.31 14.30 6.01
N GLY A 67 -8.32 14.87 6.70
CA GLY A 67 -6.94 14.42 6.62
C GLY A 67 -6.76 12.95 7.00
N ARG A 68 -7.43 12.48 8.07
CA ARG A 68 -7.42 11.06 8.48
C ARG A 68 -8.08 10.15 7.45
N LEU A 69 -9.19 10.57 6.86
CA LEU A 69 -9.84 9.82 5.78
C LEU A 69 -8.88 9.65 4.59
N PHE A 70 -8.28 10.74 4.10
CA PHE A 70 -7.34 10.68 2.97
C PHE A 70 -6.08 9.88 3.29
N SER A 71 -5.57 9.98 4.53
CA SER A 71 -4.45 9.14 5.01
C SER A 71 -4.82 7.66 4.94
N GLY A 72 -6.03 7.32 5.37
CA GLY A 72 -6.59 5.97 5.29
C GLY A 72 -6.67 5.49 3.84
N VAL A 73 -7.19 6.30 2.92
CA VAL A 73 -7.26 5.94 1.49
C VAL A 73 -5.86 5.70 0.91
N GLY A 74 -4.91 6.60 1.19
CA GLY A 74 -3.52 6.47 0.72
C GLY A 74 -2.85 5.20 1.26
N GLY A 75 -2.99 4.93 2.56
CA GLY A 75 -2.48 3.71 3.18
C GLY A 75 -3.13 2.44 2.65
N GLY A 76 -4.47 2.44 2.50
CA GLY A 76 -5.24 1.33 1.97
C GLY A 76 -4.92 0.99 0.51
N LEU A 77 -4.54 1.99 -0.29
CA LEU A 77 -4.00 1.78 -1.64
C LEU A 77 -2.55 1.27 -1.60
N CYS A 78 -1.68 1.96 -0.86
CA CYS A 78 -0.23 1.76 -0.94
C CYS A 78 0.21 0.40 -0.36
N VAL A 79 -0.38 -0.04 0.76
CA VAL A 79 0.01 -1.28 1.44
C VAL A 79 -0.14 -2.51 0.55
N PRO A 80 -1.33 -2.85 -0.01
CA PRO A 80 -1.47 -4.03 -0.86
C PRO A 80 -0.65 -3.92 -2.14
N LEU A 81 -0.58 -2.73 -2.75
CA LEU A 81 0.22 -2.50 -3.95
C LEU A 81 1.71 -2.70 -3.71
N HIS A 82 2.22 -2.28 -2.56
CA HIS A 82 3.62 -2.47 -2.21
C HIS A 82 3.98 -3.94 -2.10
N HIS A 83 3.19 -4.73 -1.34
CA HIS A 83 3.42 -6.17 -1.22
C HIS A 83 3.32 -6.88 -2.57
N GLN A 84 2.36 -6.50 -3.41
CA GLN A 84 2.23 -7.05 -4.75
C GLN A 84 3.43 -6.67 -5.64
N TYR A 85 3.84 -5.40 -5.63
CA TYR A 85 4.96 -4.92 -6.42
C TYR A 85 6.27 -5.61 -6.01
N VAL A 86 6.56 -5.69 -4.71
CA VAL A 86 7.73 -6.39 -4.17
C VAL A 86 7.71 -7.88 -4.54
N GLY A 87 6.55 -8.53 -4.46
CA GLY A 87 6.40 -9.92 -4.89
C GLY A 87 6.62 -10.13 -6.40
N GLU A 88 6.17 -9.19 -7.24
CA GLU A 88 6.29 -9.26 -8.70
C GLU A 88 7.73 -8.96 -9.19
N ILE A 89 8.47 -8.07 -8.52
CA ILE A 89 9.87 -7.72 -8.90
C ILE A 89 10.92 -8.67 -8.31
N SER A 90 10.57 -9.43 -7.27
CA SER A 90 11.54 -10.28 -6.57
C SER A 90 11.71 -11.64 -7.24
N PRO A 91 12.95 -12.16 -7.33
CA PRO A 91 13.22 -13.49 -7.87
C PRO A 91 12.57 -14.55 -7.00
N ARG A 92 12.05 -15.63 -7.59
CA ARG A 92 11.22 -16.64 -6.90
C ARG A 92 11.81 -17.17 -5.59
N LYS A 93 13.13 -17.35 -5.54
CA LYS A 93 13.87 -17.84 -4.35
C LYS A 93 13.90 -16.84 -3.19
N MET A 94 13.76 -15.53 -3.46
CA MET A 94 13.88 -14.47 -2.46
C MET A 94 12.59 -13.68 -2.22
N ARG A 95 11.48 -14.04 -2.88
CA ARG A 95 10.17 -13.37 -2.70
C ARG A 95 9.75 -13.29 -1.24
N GLY A 96 9.96 -14.37 -0.47
CA GLY A 96 9.65 -14.40 0.96
C GLY A 96 10.47 -13.37 1.74
N PHE A 97 11.78 -13.36 1.53
CA PHE A 97 12.69 -12.42 2.19
C PHE A 97 12.37 -10.95 1.84
N ALA A 98 12.12 -10.66 0.56
CA ALA A 98 11.78 -9.32 0.11
C ALA A 98 10.49 -8.81 0.75
N ASN A 99 9.45 -9.66 0.85
CA ASN A 99 8.22 -9.29 1.55
C ASN A 99 8.42 -9.10 3.05
N SER A 100 9.31 -9.88 3.69
CA SER A 100 9.67 -9.68 5.10
C SER A 100 10.35 -8.33 5.33
N THR A 101 11.16 -7.84 4.38
CA THR A 101 11.75 -6.51 4.45
C THR A 101 10.69 -5.41 4.50
N SER A 102 9.61 -5.52 3.72
CA SER A 102 8.47 -4.59 3.79
C SER A 102 7.82 -4.55 5.17
N SER A 103 7.62 -5.71 5.80
CA SER A 103 7.08 -5.79 7.17
C SER A 103 8.04 -5.18 8.20
N PHE A 104 9.35 -5.36 8.02
CA PHE A 104 10.35 -4.73 8.88
C PHE A 104 10.27 -3.19 8.81
N PHE A 105 10.20 -2.62 7.60
CA PHE A 105 10.05 -1.18 7.43
C PHE A 105 8.73 -0.64 7.98
N TRP A 106 7.65 -1.42 7.90
CA TRP A 106 6.37 -1.08 8.53
C TRP A 106 6.50 -0.95 10.05
N SER A 107 7.11 -1.93 10.70
CA SER A 107 7.37 -1.91 12.15
C SER A 107 8.34 -0.79 12.54
N LEU A 108 9.38 -0.55 11.74
CA LEU A 108 10.31 0.56 11.96
C LEU A 108 9.61 1.93 11.85
N GLY A 109 8.73 2.10 10.86
CA GLY A 109 7.93 3.31 10.71
C GLY A 109 7.01 3.55 11.90
N LYS A 110 6.35 2.51 12.42
CA LYS A 110 5.59 2.59 13.68
C LYS A 110 6.45 3.04 14.85
N ALA A 111 7.64 2.44 15.01
CA ALA A 111 8.56 2.78 16.09
C ALA A 111 9.02 4.25 16.01
N ILE A 112 9.43 4.72 14.82
CA ILE A 112 9.82 6.12 14.60
C ILE A 112 8.63 7.06 14.87
N GLY A 113 7.41 6.69 14.46
CA GLY A 113 6.20 7.44 14.75
C GLY A 113 5.91 7.57 16.24
N GLN A 114 6.04 6.47 17.00
CA GLN A 114 5.87 6.46 18.45
C GLN A 114 6.95 7.27 19.18
N ILE A 115 8.22 7.16 18.76
CA ILE A 115 9.33 7.96 19.31
C ILE A 115 9.09 9.45 19.03
N SER A 116 8.75 9.80 17.79
CA SER A 116 8.47 11.19 17.41
C SER A 116 7.25 11.78 18.13
N GLY A 117 6.30 10.92 18.51
CA GLY A 117 5.09 11.26 19.26
C GLY A 117 5.32 11.55 20.75
N GLN A 118 6.53 11.32 21.28
CA GLN A 118 6.84 11.66 22.67
C GLN A 118 6.71 13.16 22.92
N ARG A 119 6.26 13.53 24.14
CA ARG A 119 6.02 14.93 24.53
C ARG A 119 7.27 15.81 24.40
N GLU A 120 8.45 15.23 24.56
CA GLU A 120 9.74 15.93 24.46
C GLU A 120 10.17 16.23 23.02
N LEU A 121 9.58 15.57 22.02
CA LEU A 121 9.92 15.75 20.60
C LEU A 121 8.82 16.55 19.88
N LEU A 122 7.92 15.87 19.15
CA LEU A 122 6.84 16.51 18.40
C LEU A 122 5.45 16.30 19.04
N GLY A 123 5.36 15.57 20.16
CA GLY A 123 4.12 15.37 20.91
C GLY A 123 3.68 16.57 21.76
N SER A 124 4.41 17.69 21.71
CA SER A 124 4.03 18.92 22.41
C SER A 124 2.79 19.58 21.78
N GLN A 125 2.01 20.30 22.61
CA GLN A 125 0.83 21.08 22.20
C GLN A 125 1.10 22.02 21.02
N ALA A 126 2.37 22.44 20.84
CA ALA A 126 2.76 23.30 19.73
C ALA A 126 3.16 22.54 18.44
N LEU A 127 3.66 21.30 18.51
CA LEU A 127 4.27 20.61 17.37
C LEU A 127 3.45 19.41 16.84
N TRP A 128 2.33 19.06 17.47
CA TRP A 128 1.48 17.95 17.00
C TRP A 128 1.04 18.04 15.53
N PRO A 129 0.80 19.22 14.90
CA PRO A 129 0.47 19.28 13.47
C PRO A 129 1.67 18.94 12.59
N MET A 130 2.89 19.27 13.04
CA MET A 130 4.12 18.88 12.33
C MET A 130 4.35 17.37 12.43
N LEU A 131 4.03 16.75 13.58
CA LEU A 131 4.07 15.30 13.72
C LEU A 131 3.15 14.64 12.69
N MET A 132 1.93 15.16 12.51
CA MET A 132 0.98 14.63 11.54
C MET A 132 1.42 14.92 10.09
N ALA A 133 1.94 16.11 9.82
CA ALA A 133 2.44 16.49 8.50
C ALA A 133 3.72 15.72 8.11
N SER A 134 4.45 15.17 9.08
CA SER A 134 5.68 14.41 8.83
C SER A 134 5.48 13.20 7.92
N CYS A 135 4.25 12.66 7.85
CA CYS A 135 3.91 11.60 6.89
C CYS A 135 4.01 12.02 5.41
N GLY A 136 3.99 13.32 5.13
CA GLY A 136 4.23 13.86 3.79
C GLY A 136 5.68 13.69 3.34
N LEU A 137 6.65 13.68 4.26
CA LEU A 137 8.07 13.56 3.95
C LEU A 137 8.41 12.21 3.28
N PRO A 138 8.05 11.03 3.84
CA PRO A 138 8.26 9.77 3.16
C PRO A 138 7.42 9.65 1.87
N ALA A 139 6.23 10.26 1.81
CA ALA A 139 5.43 10.28 0.57
C ALA A 139 6.14 11.06 -0.55
N LEU A 140 6.77 12.19 -0.25
CA LEU A 140 7.57 12.97 -1.19
C LEU A 140 8.83 12.20 -1.62
N VAL A 141 9.54 11.58 -0.68
CA VAL A 141 10.69 10.73 -1.00
C VAL A 141 10.27 9.59 -1.94
N GLN A 142 9.13 8.95 -1.67
CA GLN A 142 8.59 7.92 -2.54
C GLN A 142 8.21 8.49 -3.92
N LEU A 143 7.62 9.68 -3.99
CA LEU A 143 7.24 10.33 -5.25
C LEU A 143 8.46 10.65 -6.14
N VAL A 144 9.58 11.06 -5.54
CA VAL A 144 10.83 11.32 -6.26
C VAL A 144 11.56 10.02 -6.63
N THR A 145 11.53 9.01 -5.75
CA THR A 145 12.30 7.77 -5.94
C THR A 145 11.62 6.79 -6.89
N LEU A 146 10.29 6.65 -6.82
CA LEU A 146 9.55 5.65 -7.60
C LEU A 146 9.65 5.81 -9.13
N PRO A 147 9.74 7.03 -9.72
CA PRO A 147 9.99 7.22 -11.14
C PRO A 147 11.25 6.52 -11.66
N PHE A 148 12.30 6.40 -10.83
CA PHE A 148 13.55 5.73 -11.21
C PHE A 148 13.44 4.20 -11.23
N PHE A 149 12.46 3.63 -10.54
CA PHE A 149 12.25 2.17 -10.52
C PHE A 149 11.50 1.69 -11.77
N PRO A 150 11.85 0.51 -12.32
CA PRO A 150 11.14 -0.04 -13.47
C PRO A 150 9.70 -0.42 -13.10
N GLU A 151 8.82 -0.43 -14.10
CA GLU A 151 7.46 -0.94 -13.93
C GLU A 151 7.48 -2.47 -13.74
N SER A 152 6.44 -3.03 -13.11
CA SER A 152 6.39 -4.46 -12.81
C SER A 152 6.56 -5.31 -14.09
N PRO A 153 7.56 -6.23 -14.16
CA PRO A 153 7.82 -7.03 -15.35
C PRO A 153 6.62 -7.89 -15.81
N PRO A 154 5.86 -8.55 -14.90
CA PRO A 154 4.60 -9.20 -15.25
C PRO A 154 3.57 -8.24 -15.86
N TYR A 155 3.45 -7.01 -15.34
CA TYR A 155 2.51 -6.02 -15.89
C TYR A 155 2.91 -5.58 -17.31
N LEU A 156 4.20 -5.38 -17.58
CA LEU A 156 4.72 -5.02 -18.91
C LEU A 156 4.43 -6.11 -19.95
N LEU A 157 4.65 -7.39 -19.59
CA LEU A 157 4.39 -8.54 -20.46
C LEU A 157 2.89 -8.84 -20.66
N MET A 158 2.10 -8.75 -19.58
CA MET A 158 0.68 -9.14 -19.60
C MET A 158 -0.22 -8.06 -20.19
N HIS A 159 0.02 -6.78 -19.87
CA HIS A 159 -0.88 -5.68 -20.26
C HIS A 159 -0.35 -4.79 -21.39
N LYS A 160 0.96 -4.60 -21.51
CA LYS A 160 1.56 -3.76 -22.56
C LYS A 160 2.14 -4.55 -23.72
N GLU A 161 2.24 -5.88 -23.59
CA GLU A 161 2.88 -6.79 -24.55
C GLU A 161 4.32 -6.39 -24.92
N ASP A 162 4.97 -5.63 -24.03
CA ASP A 162 6.29 -5.05 -24.25
C ASP A 162 7.36 -5.99 -23.70
N GLN A 163 7.78 -6.95 -24.53
CA GLN A 163 8.83 -7.91 -24.17
C GLN A 163 10.19 -7.23 -23.93
N GLU A 164 10.51 -6.18 -24.67
CA GLU A 164 11.78 -5.46 -24.56
C GLU A 164 11.82 -4.60 -23.28
N GLY A 165 10.72 -3.93 -22.95
CA GLY A 165 10.56 -3.23 -21.68
C GLY A 165 10.67 -4.17 -20.47
N CYS A 166 10.10 -5.38 -20.58
CA CYS A 166 10.24 -6.41 -19.54
C CYS A 166 11.70 -6.87 -19.37
N LYS A 167 12.40 -7.22 -20.47
CA LYS A 167 13.82 -7.60 -20.42
C LYS A 167 14.67 -6.50 -19.79
N LYS A 168 14.42 -5.24 -20.14
CA LYS A 168 15.12 -4.09 -19.55
C LYS A 168 14.84 -3.95 -18.06
N ALA A 169 13.58 -4.09 -17.63
CA ALA A 169 13.21 -4.06 -16.21
C ALA A 169 13.90 -5.18 -15.42
N ILE A 170 13.92 -6.41 -15.95
CA ILE A 170 14.58 -7.56 -15.33
C ILE A 170 16.09 -7.34 -15.23
N ARG A 171 16.74 -6.85 -16.30
CA ARG A 171 18.18 -6.52 -16.26
C ARG A 171 18.50 -5.44 -15.22
N GLN A 172 17.64 -4.43 -15.07
CA GLN A 172 17.82 -3.39 -14.06
C GLN A 172 17.61 -3.91 -12.63
N LEU A 173 16.70 -4.87 -12.42
CA LEU A 173 16.37 -5.41 -11.10
C LEU A 173 17.34 -6.52 -10.65
N TRP A 174 17.73 -7.42 -11.56
CA TRP A 174 18.48 -8.64 -11.24
C TRP A 174 19.91 -8.66 -11.83
N GLY A 175 20.31 -7.61 -12.56
CA GLY A 175 21.62 -7.50 -13.19
C GLY A 175 21.74 -8.19 -14.56
N GLU A 176 22.92 -8.12 -15.16
CA GLU A 176 23.21 -8.76 -16.43
C GLU A 176 23.32 -10.29 -16.27
N GLY A 177 22.41 -11.02 -16.92
CA GLY A 177 22.35 -12.48 -16.87
C GLY A 177 21.32 -13.06 -17.84
N HIS A 178 21.40 -14.37 -18.10
CA HIS A 178 20.42 -15.11 -18.90
C HIS A 178 19.15 -15.40 -18.08
N HIS A 179 18.29 -14.40 -17.94
CA HIS A 179 17.00 -14.51 -17.23
C HIS A 179 15.87 -15.08 -18.11
N GLN A 180 16.21 -15.80 -19.18
CA GLN A 180 15.26 -16.29 -20.19
C GLN A 180 14.24 -17.26 -19.58
N ALA A 181 14.66 -18.13 -18.67
CA ALA A 181 13.78 -19.08 -18.00
C ALA A 181 12.67 -18.41 -17.15
N GLU A 182 13.00 -17.30 -16.48
CA GLU A 182 12.02 -16.53 -15.70
C GLU A 182 11.04 -15.77 -16.61
N ILE A 183 11.53 -15.25 -17.75
CA ILE A 183 10.68 -14.63 -18.77
C ILE A 183 9.71 -15.66 -19.36
N ASP A 184 10.19 -16.86 -19.69
CA ASP A 184 9.37 -17.95 -20.21
C ASP A 184 8.31 -18.39 -19.20
N ASP A 185 8.65 -18.43 -17.92
CA ASP A 185 7.69 -18.73 -16.86
C ASP A 185 6.63 -17.64 -16.69
N ILE A 186 6.98 -16.35 -16.79
CA ILE A 186 6.00 -15.26 -16.80
C ILE A 186 5.10 -15.37 -18.05
N MET A 187 5.64 -15.79 -19.20
CA MET A 187 4.85 -16.04 -20.42
C MET A 187 3.89 -17.23 -20.26
N ARG A 188 4.31 -18.30 -19.59
CA ARG A 188 3.43 -19.42 -19.23
C ARG A 188 2.32 -18.97 -18.29
N GLU A 189 2.63 -18.18 -17.27
CA GLU A 189 1.63 -17.59 -16.37
C GLU A 189 0.63 -16.72 -17.16
N LYS A 190 1.09 -15.92 -18.14
CA LYS A 190 0.21 -15.15 -19.05
C LYS A 190 -0.72 -16.07 -19.86
N ALA A 191 -0.22 -17.19 -20.38
CA ALA A 191 -1.02 -18.13 -21.16
C ALA A 191 -2.12 -18.80 -20.31
N THR A 192 -1.82 -19.17 -19.07
CA THR A 192 -2.79 -19.73 -18.12
C THR A 192 -3.83 -18.69 -17.69
N MET A 193 -3.39 -17.45 -17.45
CA MET A 193 -4.27 -16.33 -17.07
C MET A 193 -5.22 -15.92 -18.20
N LYS A 194 -4.83 -16.04 -19.49
CA LYS A 194 -5.74 -15.79 -20.62
C LYS A 194 -6.97 -16.71 -20.62
N ASN A 195 -6.84 -17.93 -20.11
CA ASN A 195 -7.95 -18.89 -20.02
C ASN A 195 -8.72 -18.80 -18.70
N THR A 196 -8.26 -17.99 -17.74
CA THR A 196 -8.90 -17.84 -16.44
C THR A 196 -9.69 -16.54 -16.43
N LYS A 197 -11.02 -16.63 -16.20
CA LYS A 197 -11.84 -15.42 -16.06
C LYS A 197 -11.36 -14.64 -14.83
N ILE A 198 -11.22 -13.32 -14.99
CA ILE A 198 -11.01 -12.42 -13.84
C ILE A 198 -12.33 -12.41 -13.06
N LEU A 199 -12.36 -13.18 -11.98
CA LEU A 199 -13.54 -13.30 -11.12
C LEU A 199 -13.69 -12.04 -10.27
N SER A 200 -14.90 -11.50 -10.22
CA SER A 200 -15.26 -10.44 -9.27
C SER A 200 -15.23 -10.96 -7.83
N VAL A 201 -15.04 -10.08 -6.85
CA VAL A 201 -15.02 -10.44 -5.41
C VAL A 201 -16.26 -11.25 -5.01
N LEU A 202 -17.43 -10.88 -5.54
CA LEU A 202 -18.70 -11.58 -5.32
C LEU A 202 -18.75 -12.96 -5.99
N GLU A 203 -18.03 -13.16 -7.08
CA GLU A 203 -17.96 -14.43 -7.80
C GLU A 203 -16.99 -15.38 -7.09
N ILE A 204 -15.84 -14.87 -6.61
CA ILE A 204 -14.89 -15.63 -5.79
C ILE A 204 -15.56 -16.16 -4.52
N MET A 205 -16.43 -15.37 -3.89
CA MET A 205 -17.20 -15.83 -2.72
C MET A 205 -18.19 -16.97 -3.05
N LYS A 206 -18.75 -16.98 -4.26
CA LYS A 206 -19.71 -18.01 -4.68
C LYS A 206 -19.02 -19.30 -5.10
N GLU A 207 -17.80 -19.20 -5.63
CA GLU A 207 -17.03 -20.32 -6.18
C GLU A 207 -16.55 -21.30 -5.08
N PRO A 208 -16.99 -22.58 -5.10
CA PRO A 208 -16.68 -23.53 -4.04
C PRO A 208 -15.17 -23.83 -3.89
N ALA A 209 -14.40 -23.76 -4.98
CA ALA A 209 -12.96 -24.00 -4.96
C ALA A 209 -12.18 -22.98 -4.12
N PHE A 210 -12.67 -21.74 -4.02
CA PHE A 210 -11.98 -20.65 -3.32
C PHE A 210 -12.48 -20.42 -1.89
N ARG A 211 -13.60 -21.04 -1.48
CA ARG A 211 -14.19 -20.81 -0.14
C ARG A 211 -13.24 -21.13 1.01
N TRP A 212 -12.52 -22.25 0.94
CA TRP A 212 -11.56 -22.60 1.98
C TRP A 212 -10.40 -21.61 2.06
N GLN A 213 -9.91 -21.12 0.92
CA GLN A 213 -8.89 -20.09 0.87
C GLN A 213 -9.40 -18.76 1.46
N LEU A 214 -10.64 -18.38 1.15
CA LEU A 214 -11.29 -17.21 1.73
C LEU A 214 -11.45 -17.34 3.24
N TYR A 215 -11.93 -18.48 3.75
CA TYR A 215 -12.05 -18.71 5.19
C TYR A 215 -10.71 -18.59 5.91
N MET A 216 -9.65 -19.15 5.33
CA MET A 216 -8.29 -19.04 5.88
C MET A 216 -7.82 -17.58 5.89
N ILE A 217 -8.00 -16.82 4.81
CA ILE A 217 -7.60 -15.41 4.72
C ILE A 217 -8.39 -14.56 5.73
N VAL A 218 -9.71 -14.73 5.80
CA VAL A 218 -10.59 -13.97 6.71
C VAL A 218 -10.24 -14.29 8.17
N THR A 219 -10.06 -15.56 8.51
CA THR A 219 -9.72 -15.97 9.88
C THR A 219 -8.36 -15.42 10.27
N LEU A 220 -7.34 -15.58 9.41
CA LEU A 220 -5.99 -15.09 9.67
C LEU A 220 -5.96 -13.57 9.87
N THR A 221 -6.60 -12.82 8.96
CA THR A 221 -6.65 -11.36 9.06
C THR A 221 -7.45 -10.90 10.28
N ALA A 222 -8.56 -11.54 10.61
CA ALA A 222 -9.32 -11.24 11.82
C ALA A 222 -8.49 -11.50 13.09
N THR A 223 -7.80 -12.63 13.18
CA THR A 223 -6.91 -12.94 14.31
C THR A 223 -5.82 -11.88 14.46
N VAL A 224 -5.14 -11.48 13.37
CA VAL A 224 -4.09 -10.46 13.41
C VAL A 224 -4.62 -9.10 13.91
N GLN A 225 -5.81 -8.69 13.48
CA GLN A 225 -6.41 -7.43 13.95
C GLN A 225 -6.87 -7.52 15.41
N LEU A 226 -7.40 -8.68 15.83
CA LEU A 226 -7.89 -8.91 17.20
C LEU A 226 -6.77 -9.11 18.23
N CYS A 227 -5.56 -9.46 17.80
CA CYS A 227 -4.38 -9.51 18.67
C CYS A 227 -3.93 -8.12 19.19
N GLY A 228 -4.62 -7.03 18.80
CA GLY A 228 -4.35 -5.71 19.34
C GLY A 228 -3.18 -4.98 18.69
N ILE A 229 -2.74 -5.40 17.51
CA ILE A 229 -1.59 -4.78 16.80
C ILE A 229 -1.83 -3.31 16.41
N ASN A 230 -3.10 -2.86 16.41
CA ASN A 230 -3.49 -1.47 16.20
C ASN A 230 -3.79 -0.72 17.50
N ALA A 231 -3.84 -1.40 18.65
CA ALA A 231 -4.00 -0.76 19.95
C ALA A 231 -2.67 -0.17 20.48
N VAL A 232 -1.54 -0.59 19.88
CA VAL A 232 -0.16 -0.14 20.15
C VAL A 232 0.35 0.69 18.98
#